data_AF-A0A4Q3RF30-F1
#
_entry.id   AF-A0A4Q3RF30-F1
#
_cell.length_a   1.000
_cell.length_b   1.000
_cell.length_c   1.000
_cell.angle_alpha   90.00
_cell.angle_beta   90.00
_cell.angle_gamma   90.00
#
_symmetry.space_group_name_H-M   'P 1'
#
loop_
_entity.id
_entity.type
_entity.pdbx_description
1 polymer ?
#
loop_
_entity_poly.entity_id
_entity_poly.type
_entity_poly.pdbx_seq_one_letter_code
_entity_poly.pdbx_strand_id
1 'polypeptide(L)'
;MKLWQKDSDVNTAVETFTVGRDKEFDVMLAPFDVLGNIAHAKMLATVGLLSEEESAALCSELKNIYTGIEQSGFEIKDGIE
;
A
#
# COMPACT_ATOMS: atom_id res chain seq x y z
N MET A 1 10.75 -1.98 8.32
CA MET A 1 10.58 -0.52 8.60
C MET A 1 9.09 -0.27 8.51
N LYS A 2 8.48 0.31 9.55
CA LYS A 2 7.03 0.50 9.65
C LYS A 2 6.66 1.96 9.36
N LEU A 3 5.87 2.22 8.33
CA LEU A 3 5.45 3.58 7.97
C LEU A 3 4.61 4.24 9.08
N TRP A 4 3.93 3.44 9.90
CA TRP A 4 3.06 3.88 10.99
C TRP A 4 3.74 3.93 12.37
N GLN A 5 4.98 3.46 12.49
CA GLN A 5 5.71 3.47 13.76
C GLN A 5 6.09 4.90 14.14
N LYS A 6 5.82 5.26 15.39
CA LYS A 6 6.21 6.54 16.00
C LYS A 6 7.59 6.44 16.66
N ASP A 7 8.00 7.48 17.37
CA ASP A 7 9.33 7.59 18.02
C ASP A 7 9.62 6.55 19.12
N SER A 8 8.68 5.65 19.43
CA SER A 8 8.78 4.65 20.48
C SER A 8 8.66 3.24 19.92
N ASP A 9 9.46 2.31 20.45
CA ASP A 9 9.35 0.91 20.13
C ASP A 9 8.02 0.32 20.63
N VAL A 10 7.34 -0.41 19.76
CA VAL A 10 6.13 -1.16 20.10
C VAL A 10 6.56 -2.43 20.84
N ASN A 11 5.82 -2.80 21.88
CA ASN A 11 6.07 -4.04 22.59
C ASN A 11 5.82 -5.25 21.66
N THR A 12 6.82 -6.12 21.51
CA THR A 12 6.79 -7.30 20.63
C THR A 12 5.60 -8.22 20.88
N ALA A 13 5.14 -8.35 22.13
CA ALA A 13 3.98 -9.18 22.45
C ALA A 13 2.67 -8.56 21.95
N VAL A 14 2.55 -7.23 21.99
CA VAL A 14 1.40 -6.51 21.44
C VAL A 14 1.40 -6.64 19.91
N GLU A 15 2.54 -6.41 19.29
CA GLU A 15 2.73 -6.52 17.84
C GLU A 15 2.38 -7.92 17.32
N THR A 16 2.91 -8.98 17.96
CA THR A 16 2.61 -10.37 17.56
C THR A 16 1.12 -10.67 17.67
N PHE A 17 0.44 -10.14 18.69
CA PHE A 17 -0.98 -10.33 18.89
C PHE A 17 -1.84 -9.57 17.86
N THR A 18 -1.45 -8.34 17.51
CA THR A 18 -2.25 -7.49 16.62
C THR A 18 -2.03 -7.78 15.14
N VAL A 19 -0.80 -8.16 14.74
CA VAL A 19 -0.44 -8.43 13.35
C VAL A 19 -0.96 -9.79 12.88
N GLY A 20 -1.00 -10.81 13.75
CA GLY A 20 -1.68 -12.09 13.49
C GLY A 20 -1.48 -12.66 12.07
N ARG A 21 -2.55 -12.61 11.25
CA ARG A 21 -2.59 -13.11 9.86
C ARG A 21 -2.62 -11.97 8.82
N ASP A 22 -2.30 -10.74 9.22
CA ASP A 22 -2.40 -9.56 8.36
C ASP A 22 -1.65 -9.77 7.05
N LYS A 23 -0.44 -10.32 7.07
CA LYS A 23 0.32 -10.65 5.86
C LYS A 23 -0.44 -11.50 4.83
N GLU A 24 -1.24 -12.47 5.27
CA GLU A 24 -2.05 -13.29 4.37
C GLU A 24 -3.20 -12.47 3.77
N PHE A 25 -3.84 -11.63 4.59
CA PHE A 25 -4.93 -10.77 4.16
C PHE A 25 -4.46 -9.62 3.29
N ASP A 26 -3.31 -9.02 3.58
CA ASP A 26 -2.71 -7.92 2.83
C ASP A 26 -2.42 -8.33 1.39
N VAL A 27 -1.91 -9.55 1.17
CA VAL A 27 -1.73 -10.09 -0.20
C VAL A 27 -3.07 -10.21 -0.93
N MET A 28 -4.12 -10.68 -0.25
CA MET A 28 -5.47 -10.77 -0.84
C MET A 28 -6.10 -9.40 -1.09
N LEU A 29 -5.77 -8.40 -0.27
CA LEU A 29 -6.33 -7.05 -0.32
C LEU A 29 -5.54 -6.10 -1.23
N ALA A 30 -4.30 -6.43 -1.58
CA ALA A 30 -3.39 -5.60 -2.38
C ALA A 30 -4.00 -5.07 -3.69
N PRO A 31 -4.76 -5.84 -4.51
CA PRO A 31 -5.40 -5.28 -5.70
C PRO A 31 -6.36 -4.13 -5.38
N PHE A 32 -7.13 -4.27 -4.29
CA PHE A 32 -8.13 -3.30 -3.89
C PHE A 32 -7.49 -2.05 -3.28
N ASP A 33 -6.39 -2.21 -2.53
CA ASP A 33 -5.59 -1.08 -2.03
C ASP A 33 -5.05 -0.23 -3.18
N VAL A 34 -4.49 -0.87 -4.21
CA VAL A 34 -3.99 -0.17 -5.40
C VAL A 34 -5.10 0.59 -6.13
N LEU A 35 -6.30 0.02 -6.26
CA LEU A 35 -7.46 0.73 -6.82
C LEU A 35 -7.85 1.95 -5.98
N GLY A 36 -7.81 1.82 -4.64
CA GLY A 36 -8.00 2.91 -3.70
C GLY A 36 -6.98 4.03 -3.89
N ASN A 37 -5.69 3.67 -4.04
CA ASN A 37 -4.60 4.62 -4.26
C ASN A 37 -4.73 5.35 -5.60
N ILE A 38 -5.19 4.68 -6.67
CA ILE A 38 -5.48 5.34 -7.95
C ILE A 38 -6.60 6.38 -7.79
N ALA A 39 -7.67 6.04 -7.08
CA ALA A 39 -8.76 6.98 -6.82
C ALA A 39 -8.27 8.16 -5.96
N HIS A 40 -7.45 7.89 -4.95
CA HIS A 40 -6.88 8.89 -4.07
C HIS A 40 -5.95 9.86 -4.83
N ALA A 41 -5.04 9.35 -5.67
CA ALA A 41 -4.14 10.18 -6.48
C ALA A 41 -4.92 11.16 -7.39
N LYS A 42 -5.99 10.68 -8.04
CA LYS A 42 -6.88 11.53 -8.83
C LYS A 42 -7.58 12.61 -7.99
N MET A 43 -8.06 12.23 -6.81
CA MET A 43 -8.66 13.18 -5.88
C MET A 43 -7.66 14.26 -5.45
N LEU A 44 -6.42 13.88 -5.13
CA LEU A 44 -5.35 14.82 -4.74
C LEU A 44 -5.04 15.83 -5.85
N ALA A 45 -5.02 15.41 -7.12
CA ALA A 45 -4.91 16.33 -8.25
C ALA A 45 -6.11 17.28 -8.35
N THR A 46 -7.32 16.75 -8.15
CA THR A 46 -8.57 17.54 -8.19
C THR A 46 -8.57 18.67 -7.15
N VAL A 47 -7.97 18.45 -5.98
CA VAL A 47 -7.86 19.46 -4.91
C VAL A 47 -6.56 20.28 -4.99
N GLY A 48 -5.73 20.07 -6.01
CA GLY A 48 -4.49 20.83 -6.24
C GLY A 48 -3.32 20.47 -5.32
N LEU A 49 -3.36 19.31 -4.65
CA LEU A 49 -2.23 18.80 -3.85
C LEU A 49 -1.23 18.02 -4.71
N LEU A 50 -1.65 17.58 -5.90
CA LEU A 50 -0.80 17.07 -6.98
C LEU A 50 -1.10 17.85 -8.26
N SER A 51 -0.12 17.92 -9.16
CA SER A 51 -0.40 18.27 -10.56
C SER A 51 -1.09 17.11 -11.29
N GLU A 52 -1.74 17.43 -12.41
CA GLU A 52 -2.33 16.42 -13.29
C GLU A 52 -1.26 15.50 -13.86
N GLU A 53 -0.06 16.03 -14.15
CA GLU A 53 1.09 15.26 -14.63
C GLU A 53 1.60 14.27 -13.57
N GLU A 54 1.73 14.69 -12.30
CA GLU A 54 2.12 13.81 -11.20
C GLU A 54 1.09 12.72 -10.95
N SER A 55 -0.20 13.06 -10.94
CA SER A 55 -1.29 12.10 -10.79
C SER A 55 -1.33 11.10 -11.94
N ALA A 56 -1.12 11.54 -13.18
CA ALA A 56 -1.05 10.67 -14.35
C ALA A 56 0.14 9.69 -14.26
N ALA A 57 1.32 10.18 -13.87
CA ALA A 57 2.50 9.35 -13.67
C ALA A 57 2.28 8.30 -12.56
N LEU A 58 1.74 8.71 -11.41
CA LEU A 58 1.40 7.81 -10.31
C LEU A 58 0.37 6.75 -10.73
N CYS A 59 -0.70 7.16 -11.41
CA CYS A 59 -1.73 6.25 -11.90
C CYS A 59 -1.18 5.24 -12.91
N SER A 60 -0.18 5.61 -13.71
CA SER A 60 0.49 4.70 -14.64
C SER A 60 1.21 3.58 -13.88
N GLU A 61 2.05 3.94 -12.91
CA GLU A 61 2.81 2.94 -12.15
C GLU A 61 1.93 2.09 -11.22
N LEU A 62 0.88 2.67 -10.64
CA LEU A 62 -0.10 1.91 -9.86
C LEU A 62 -0.80 0.84 -10.71
N LYS A 63 -1.08 1.10 -12.00
CA LYS A 63 -1.62 0.07 -12.91
C LYS A 63 -0.61 -1.03 -13.22
N ASN A 64 0.67 -0.70 -13.31
CA ASN A 64 1.74 -1.69 -13.48
C ASN A 64 1.80 -2.61 -12.25
N ILE A 65 1.72 -2.04 -11.03
CA ILE A 65 1.65 -2.80 -9.78
C ILE A 65 0.40 -3.68 -9.75
N TYR A 66 -0.78 -3.14 -10.06
CA TYR A 66 -2.04 -3.90 -10.11
C TYR A 66 -1.92 -5.13 -11.02
N THR A 67 -1.39 -4.93 -12.23
CA THR A 67 -1.16 -6.01 -13.20
C THR A 67 -0.17 -7.05 -12.68
N GLY A 68 0.89 -6.60 -12.01
CA GLY A 68 1.87 -7.48 -11.37
C GLY A 68 1.28 -8.33 -10.24
N ILE A 69 0.30 -7.81 -9.50
CA ILE A 69 -0.42 -8.56 -8.47
C ILE A 69 -1.29 -9.65 -9.10
N GLU A 70 -2.05 -9.34 -10.15
CA GLU A 70 -2.96 -10.31 -10.79
C GLU A 70 -2.23 -11.46 -11.52
N GLN A 71 -1.02 -11.23 -12.03
CA GLN A 71 -0.26 -12.22 -12.80
C GLN A 71 0.35 -13.37 -11.96
N SER A 72 0.03 -13.44 -10.65
CA SER A 72 0.54 -14.42 -9.68
C SER A 72 2.06 -14.26 -9.44
N GLY A 73 2.45 -13.85 -8.24
CA GLY A 73 3.86 -13.60 -7.88
C GLY A 73 4.08 -12.39 -6.96
N PHE A 74 3.02 -11.72 -6.55
CA PHE A 74 3.12 -10.67 -5.53
C PHE A 74 3.30 -11.29 -4.14
N GLU A 75 4.45 -11.01 -3.54
CA GLU A 75 4.79 -11.41 -2.18
C GLU A 75 5.24 -10.17 -1.40
N ILE A 76 4.73 -10.05 -0.18
CA ILE A 76 5.20 -9.06 0.77
C ILE A 76 6.45 -9.63 1.45
N LYS A 77 7.60 -8.97 1.25
CA LYS A 77 8.87 -9.43 1.83
C LYS A 77 8.85 -9.35 3.35
N ASP A 78 9.54 -10.28 3.98
CA ASP A 78 9.69 -10.28 5.44
C ASP A 78 10.34 -8.99 5.95
N GLY A 79 9.73 -8.40 6.99
CA GLY A 79 10.19 -7.16 7.63
C GLY A 79 9.67 -5.87 6.99
N ILE A 80 8.82 -5.98 5.96
CA ILE A 80 8.05 -4.87 5.37
C ILE A 80 6.65 -4.86 5.98
N GLU A 81 6.29 -3.73 6.59
CA GLU A 81 4.99 -3.48 7.23
C GLU A 81 4.76 -1.96 7.39
#